data_AF-A0AAD6PZ79-F1
#
_entry.id   AF-A0AAD6PZ79-F1
#
_cell.length_a   1.000
_cell.length_b   1.000
_cell.length_c   1.000
_cell.angle_alpha   90.00
_cell.angle_beta   90.00
_cell.angle_gamma   90.00
#
_symmetry.space_group_name_H-M   'P 1'
#
loop_
_entity.id
_entity.type
_entity.pdbx_description
1 polymer ?
#
loop_
_entity_poly.entity_id
_entity_poly.type
_entity_poly.pdbx_seq_one_letter_code
_entity_poly.pdbx_strand_id
1 'polypeptide(L)'
;METKVFPLTCTPPLLPSIPFQANTRTVYFKPRSLSCCAAMRKSTAKTKEKEEQLLDGMPKEYYDEEWQAQQREKTKELERLRKQEDDEEERMVENYREIGIRLKGYPEEDVKKAKKLVSSFIRAEEEVEEKIEEAAEKGELTELVLMVIWNRLDLARRDDEKDVIRSLDLLYRRVETEILKREATPAMRLLNDLLNMHDGFNDDEWMKECRKRMIDTFPREDPFSILAPPGFDIDQHAGPVRPPLEADDILLRVDFVREVDALLQEVRQEQSEEQIVEGFDPESVASKLKQQEKQRTIHKVEALLDLAISLKW
;
A
#
# COMPACT_ATOMS: atom_id res chain seq x y z
N MET A 1 13.30 -36.94 6.81
CA MET A 1 13.03 -37.26 5.40
C MET A 1 11.67 -37.94 5.35
N GLU A 2 10.70 -37.33 4.68
CA GLU A 2 9.63 -37.97 3.89
C GLU A 2 8.67 -36.87 3.41
N THR A 3 8.75 -36.55 2.12
CA THR A 3 7.97 -35.53 1.44
C THR A 3 6.67 -36.13 0.91
N LYS A 4 5.51 -35.71 1.41
CA LYS A 4 4.21 -36.00 0.80
C LYS A 4 3.85 -34.86 -0.16
N VAL A 5 3.95 -35.17 -1.45
CA VAL A 5 3.50 -34.34 -2.57
C VAL A 5 1.99 -34.56 -2.74
N PHE A 6 1.20 -33.49 -2.70
CA PHE A 6 -0.22 -33.52 -3.08
C PHE A 6 -0.37 -33.03 -4.53
N PRO A 7 -0.95 -33.83 -5.46
CA PRO A 7 -1.26 -33.38 -6.81
C PRO A 7 -2.66 -32.74 -6.84
N LEU A 8 -2.75 -31.51 -7.36
CA LEU A 8 -4.02 -30.84 -7.64
C LEU A 8 -4.47 -31.14 -9.07
N THR A 9 -5.37 -32.11 -9.24
CA THR A 9 -6.16 -32.28 -10.47
C THR A 9 -7.46 -31.50 -10.36
N CYS A 10 -7.61 -30.46 -11.18
CA CYS A 10 -8.85 -29.71 -11.32
C CYS A 10 -9.77 -30.38 -12.36
N THR A 11 -10.96 -30.81 -11.94
CA THR A 11 -12.12 -31.04 -12.82
C THR A 11 -13.23 -30.08 -12.41
N PRO A 12 -13.90 -29.38 -13.34
CA PRO A 12 -14.98 -28.47 -13.00
C PRO A 12 -16.31 -29.23 -12.83
N PRO A 13 -17.14 -28.92 -11.82
CA PRO A 13 -18.52 -29.35 -11.79
C PRO A 13 -19.40 -28.42 -12.65
N LEU A 14 -20.20 -29.03 -13.51
CA LEU A 14 -21.32 -28.39 -14.21
C LEU A 14 -22.37 -27.96 -13.18
N LEU A 15 -22.77 -26.67 -13.20
CA LEU A 15 -23.91 -26.17 -12.43
C LEU A 15 -25.14 -25.99 -13.34
N PRO A 16 -26.36 -26.21 -12.80
CA PRO A 16 -27.61 -26.11 -13.54
C PRO A 16 -28.07 -24.66 -13.69
N SER A 17 -28.64 -24.35 -14.86
CA SER A 17 -29.25 -23.06 -15.17
C SER A 17 -30.63 -22.91 -14.50
N ILE A 18 -30.83 -21.81 -13.77
CA ILE A 18 -32.16 -21.30 -13.38
C ILE A 18 -32.24 -19.83 -13.85
N PRO A 19 -33.36 -19.40 -14.47
CA PRO A 19 -33.45 -18.09 -15.10
C PRO A 19 -33.81 -17.01 -14.08
N PHE A 20 -33.05 -15.91 -14.07
CA PHE A 20 -33.42 -14.67 -13.40
C PHE A 20 -34.18 -13.78 -14.37
N GLN A 21 -35.47 -13.54 -14.12
CA GLN A 21 -36.23 -12.47 -14.75
C GLN A 21 -35.87 -11.15 -14.07
N ALA A 22 -35.06 -10.33 -14.75
CA ALA A 22 -34.88 -8.92 -14.41
C ALA A 22 -35.80 -8.07 -15.30
N ASN A 23 -36.78 -7.44 -14.67
CA ASN A 23 -37.67 -6.47 -15.30
C ASN A 23 -36.97 -5.11 -15.30
N THR A 24 -36.28 -4.76 -16.38
CA THR A 24 -35.76 -3.41 -16.62
C THR A 24 -36.46 -2.82 -17.83
N ARG A 25 -37.25 -1.76 -17.60
CA ARG A 25 -37.83 -0.94 -18.66
C ARG A 25 -36.71 -0.10 -19.29
N THR A 26 -36.15 -0.59 -20.38
CA THR A 26 -35.25 0.17 -21.25
C THR A 26 -36.08 0.97 -22.24
N VAL A 27 -36.04 2.30 -22.15
CA VAL A 27 -36.60 3.20 -23.16
C VAL A 27 -35.65 3.18 -24.37
N TYR A 28 -36.01 2.42 -25.40
CA TYR A 28 -35.29 2.38 -26.67
C TYR A 28 -35.58 3.64 -27.49
N PHE A 29 -34.60 4.52 -27.64
CA PHE A 29 -34.57 5.44 -28.77
C PHE A 29 -34.13 4.67 -30.02
N LYS A 30 -35.08 4.46 -30.95
CA LYS A 30 -34.79 3.91 -32.29
C LYS A 30 -33.91 4.90 -33.06
N PRO A 31 -32.76 4.47 -33.61
CA PRO A 31 -32.16 5.20 -34.72
C PRO A 31 -33.03 5.00 -35.97
N ARG A 32 -33.48 6.11 -36.56
CA ARG A 32 -34.11 6.12 -37.88
C ARG A 32 -33.10 5.58 -38.90
N SER A 33 -33.29 4.35 -39.36
CA SER A 33 -32.60 3.86 -40.56
C SER A 33 -33.24 4.54 -41.78
N LEU A 34 -32.52 5.46 -42.39
CA LEU A 34 -32.81 5.93 -43.74
C LEU A 34 -32.42 4.80 -44.70
N SER A 35 -33.40 3.97 -45.04
CA SER A 35 -33.33 3.00 -46.13
C SER A 35 -33.22 3.74 -47.47
N CYS A 36 -32.00 4.04 -47.91
CA CYS A 36 -31.76 4.39 -49.30
C CYS A 36 -31.85 3.11 -50.15
N CYS A 37 -32.93 3.00 -50.93
CA CYS A 37 -33.13 1.95 -51.91
C CYS A 37 -31.98 1.93 -52.93
N ALA A 38 -31.12 0.93 -52.84
CA ALA A 38 -30.15 0.60 -53.88
C ALA A 38 -30.86 -0.12 -55.04
N ALA A 39 -31.31 0.63 -56.04
CA ALA A 39 -31.78 0.09 -57.32
C ALA A 39 -30.65 0.17 -58.36
N MET A 40 -29.70 -0.77 -58.30
CA MET A 40 -28.71 -0.99 -59.37
C MET A 40 -29.39 -1.73 -60.54
N ARG A 41 -29.98 -0.99 -61.48
CA ARG A 41 -30.29 -1.54 -62.81
C ARG A 41 -29.03 -1.53 -63.67
N LYS A 42 -28.51 -2.72 -63.97
CA LYS A 42 -27.53 -2.91 -65.05
C LYS A 42 -28.23 -2.72 -66.38
N SER A 43 -28.05 -1.57 -67.02
CA SER A 43 -28.34 -1.38 -68.44
C SER A 43 -27.03 -1.34 -69.20
N THR A 44 -26.73 -2.42 -69.92
CA THR A 44 -25.76 -2.44 -71.02
C THR A 44 -26.31 -1.59 -72.17
N ALA A 45 -25.81 -0.38 -72.34
CA ALA A 45 -26.03 0.42 -73.54
C ALA A 45 -24.72 1.08 -73.97
N LYS A 46 -24.48 1.00 -75.28
CA LYS A 46 -23.25 1.32 -75.99
C LYS A 46 -22.75 2.75 -75.74
N THR A 47 -21.43 2.82 -75.66
CA THR A 47 -20.55 3.99 -75.78
C THR A 47 -21.03 5.04 -76.78
N LYS A 48 -21.25 6.25 -76.29
CA LYS A 48 -20.96 7.51 -76.99
C LYS A 48 -20.41 8.53 -76.00
N GLU A 49 -19.23 9.01 -76.36
CA GLU A 49 -18.52 10.24 -76.00
C GLU A 49 -18.98 11.05 -74.78
N LYS A 50 -18.04 11.14 -73.82
CA LYS A 50 -17.64 12.33 -73.05
C LYS A 50 -18.63 13.49 -73.04
N GLU A 51 -19.40 13.58 -71.97
CA GLU A 51 -19.65 14.83 -71.26
C GLU A 51 -19.99 14.44 -69.83
N GLU A 52 -19.07 14.74 -68.91
CA GLU A 52 -19.31 14.68 -67.49
C GLU A 52 -20.49 15.60 -67.20
N GLN A 53 -21.66 15.02 -66.98
CA GLN A 53 -22.80 15.75 -66.44
C GLN A 53 -22.41 16.16 -65.02
N LEU A 54 -21.82 17.35 -64.91
CA LEU A 54 -21.78 18.17 -63.71
C LEU A 54 -23.15 18.05 -63.04
N LEU A 55 -23.20 17.38 -61.89
CA LEU A 55 -24.39 17.29 -61.05
C LEU A 55 -24.80 18.73 -60.71
N ASP A 56 -25.89 19.17 -61.34
CA ASP A 56 -26.42 20.52 -61.25
C ASP A 56 -26.84 20.82 -59.80
N GLY A 57 -26.23 21.85 -59.21
CA GLY A 57 -26.49 22.30 -57.83
C GLY A 57 -25.37 22.02 -56.81
N MET A 58 -24.26 21.36 -57.17
CA MET A 58 -23.12 21.20 -56.27
C MET A 58 -22.15 22.41 -56.36
N PRO A 59 -21.58 22.91 -55.25
CA PRO A 59 -20.56 23.96 -55.28
C PRO A 59 -19.39 23.59 -56.21
N LYS A 60 -18.80 24.57 -56.90
CA LYS A 60 -17.77 24.35 -57.93
C LYS A 60 -16.52 23.68 -57.34
N GLU A 61 -16.25 23.98 -56.08
CA GLU A 61 -15.17 23.42 -55.25
C GLU A 61 -15.32 21.90 -55.03
N TYR A 62 -16.52 21.36 -55.20
CA TYR A 62 -16.75 19.91 -55.10
C TYR A 62 -16.08 19.14 -56.24
N TYR A 63 -15.83 19.76 -57.40
CA TYR A 63 -15.17 19.10 -58.53
C TYR A 63 -13.64 19.27 -58.51
N ASP A 64 -13.12 20.09 -57.61
CA ASP A 64 -11.68 20.27 -57.43
C ASP A 64 -11.12 19.07 -56.66
N GLU A 65 -10.31 18.24 -57.33
CA GLU A 65 -9.73 17.03 -56.74
C GLU A 65 -8.88 17.33 -55.50
N GLU A 66 -8.19 18.48 -55.50
CA GLU A 66 -7.40 18.96 -54.36
C GLU A 66 -8.29 19.34 -53.17
N TRP A 67 -9.46 19.96 -53.43
CA TRP A 67 -10.42 20.30 -52.40
C TRP A 67 -11.06 19.04 -51.80
N GLN A 68 -11.45 18.07 -52.64
CA GLN A 68 -11.94 16.78 -52.16
C GLN A 68 -10.88 16.02 -51.35
N ALA A 69 -9.61 16.06 -51.78
CA ALA A 69 -8.51 15.45 -51.06
C ALA A 69 -8.32 16.09 -49.67
N GLN A 70 -8.33 17.42 -49.59
CA GLN A 70 -8.27 18.15 -48.31
C GLN A 70 -9.45 17.82 -47.38
N GLN A 71 -10.67 17.65 -47.91
CA GLN A 71 -11.82 17.24 -47.08
C GLN A 71 -11.67 15.80 -46.55
N ARG A 72 -11.15 14.88 -47.37
CA ARG A 72 -10.84 13.51 -46.94
C ARG A 72 -9.74 13.49 -45.88
N GLU A 73 -8.72 14.31 -46.03
CA GLU A 73 -7.65 14.44 -45.03
C GLU A 73 -8.17 15.01 -43.71
N LYS A 74 -8.98 16.09 -43.75
CA LYS A 74 -9.63 16.64 -42.55
C LYS A 74 -10.52 15.62 -41.84
N THR A 75 -11.25 14.80 -42.60
CA THR A 75 -12.10 13.75 -42.03
C THR A 75 -11.25 12.66 -41.36
N LYS A 76 -10.14 12.25 -41.99
CA LYS A 76 -9.19 11.29 -41.41
C LYS A 76 -8.48 11.83 -40.17
N GLU A 77 -8.14 13.11 -40.17
CA GLU A 77 -7.52 13.78 -39.01
C GLU A 77 -8.50 13.85 -37.84
N LEU A 78 -9.76 14.21 -38.10
CA LEU A 78 -10.82 14.22 -37.09
C LEU A 78 -11.09 12.82 -36.54
N GLU A 79 -11.13 11.79 -37.40
CA GLU A 79 -11.27 10.40 -36.99
C GLU A 79 -10.06 9.91 -36.16
N ARG A 80 -8.84 10.33 -36.50
CA ARG A 80 -7.65 10.06 -35.69
C ARG A 80 -7.73 10.71 -34.32
N LEU A 81 -8.16 11.97 -34.24
CA LEU A 81 -8.35 12.67 -32.97
C LEU A 81 -9.41 11.99 -32.10
N ARG A 82 -10.58 11.67 -32.66
CA ARG A 82 -11.61 10.90 -31.94
C ARG A 82 -11.08 9.57 -31.45
N LYS A 83 -10.34 8.85 -32.27
CA LYS A 83 -9.73 7.57 -31.87
C LYS A 83 -8.72 7.76 -30.73
N GLN A 84 -7.93 8.83 -30.76
CA GLN A 84 -6.99 9.14 -29.67
C GLN A 84 -7.73 9.48 -28.37
N GLU A 85 -8.82 10.25 -28.44
CA GLU A 85 -9.69 10.54 -27.31
C GLU A 85 -10.33 9.26 -26.75
N ASP A 86 -10.90 8.41 -27.62
CA ASP A 86 -11.49 7.12 -27.25
C ASP A 86 -10.44 6.19 -26.59
N ASP A 87 -9.22 6.11 -27.15
CA ASP A 87 -8.11 5.32 -26.61
C ASP A 87 -7.60 5.90 -25.26
N GLU A 88 -7.72 7.21 -25.03
CA GLU A 88 -7.43 7.86 -23.75
C GLU A 88 -8.50 7.56 -22.70
N GLU A 89 -9.77 7.67 -23.07
CA GLU A 89 -10.90 7.33 -22.22
C GLU A 89 -10.88 5.83 -21.84
N GLU A 90 -10.61 4.94 -22.79
CA GLU A 90 -10.52 3.50 -22.54
C GLU A 90 -9.36 3.18 -21.58
N ARG A 91 -8.20 3.82 -21.76
CA ARG A 91 -7.08 3.72 -20.81
C ARG A 91 -7.47 4.20 -19.41
N MET A 92 -8.20 5.30 -19.30
CA MET A 92 -8.69 5.80 -18.01
C MET A 92 -9.66 4.80 -17.36
N VAL A 93 -10.64 4.29 -18.11
CA VAL A 93 -11.62 3.32 -17.61
C VAL A 93 -10.94 2.02 -17.14
N GLU A 94 -10.00 1.48 -17.92
CA GLU A 94 -9.28 0.25 -17.56
C GLU A 94 -8.43 0.48 -16.31
N ASN A 95 -7.79 1.64 -16.20
CA ASN A 95 -7.06 2.03 -15.00
C ASN A 95 -7.97 2.03 -13.75
N TYR A 96 -9.17 2.65 -13.78
CA TYR A 96 -10.09 2.66 -12.62
C TYR A 96 -10.61 1.26 -12.30
N ARG A 97 -10.84 0.45 -13.34
CA ARG A 97 -11.24 -0.95 -13.20
C ARG A 97 -10.18 -1.79 -12.50
N GLU A 98 -8.91 -1.57 -12.83
CA GLU A 98 -7.78 -2.25 -12.20
C GLU A 98 -7.78 -2.04 -10.68
N ILE A 99 -7.90 -0.78 -10.21
CA ILE A 99 -7.99 -0.44 -8.78
C ILE A 99 -9.17 -1.16 -8.13
N GLY A 100 -10.34 -1.18 -8.80
CA GLY A 100 -11.55 -1.83 -8.30
C GLY A 100 -11.42 -3.35 -8.11
N ILE A 101 -10.54 -4.01 -8.87
CA ILE A 101 -10.35 -5.47 -8.82
C ILE A 101 -9.38 -5.90 -7.71
N ARG A 102 -8.46 -5.03 -7.26
CA ARG A 102 -7.40 -5.38 -6.28
C ARG A 102 -7.91 -6.00 -4.98
N LEU A 103 -9.09 -5.58 -4.51
CA LEU A 103 -9.69 -6.09 -3.27
C LEU A 103 -10.60 -7.31 -3.47
N LYS A 104 -10.81 -7.78 -4.71
CA LYS A 104 -11.76 -8.86 -5.04
C LYS A 104 -11.31 -10.24 -4.53
N GLY A 105 -10.03 -10.40 -4.19
CA GLY A 105 -9.46 -11.65 -3.67
C GLY A 105 -9.63 -11.86 -2.16
N TYR A 106 -10.07 -10.84 -1.42
CA TYR A 106 -10.22 -10.89 0.03
C TYR A 106 -11.66 -11.18 0.46
N PRO A 107 -11.90 -11.73 1.67
CA PRO A 107 -13.24 -11.90 2.21
C PRO A 107 -14.03 -10.59 2.20
N GLU A 108 -15.22 -10.58 1.62
CA GLU A 108 -16.01 -9.35 1.48
C GLU A 108 -16.36 -8.69 2.82
N GLU A 109 -16.54 -9.49 3.87
CA GLU A 109 -16.85 -9.00 5.21
C GLU A 109 -15.71 -8.16 5.77
N ASP A 110 -14.47 -8.63 5.62
CA ASP A 110 -13.28 -7.95 6.12
C ASP A 110 -12.98 -6.69 5.30
N VAL A 111 -13.19 -6.75 3.98
CA VAL A 111 -13.10 -5.56 3.12
C VAL A 111 -14.14 -4.51 3.53
N LYS A 112 -15.38 -4.94 3.85
CA LYS A 112 -16.44 -4.02 4.32
C LYS A 112 -16.10 -3.43 5.69
N LYS A 113 -15.55 -4.20 6.62
CA LYS A 113 -15.07 -3.71 7.93
C LYS A 113 -13.94 -2.71 7.76
N ALA A 114 -12.90 -3.05 7.00
CA ALA A 114 -11.77 -2.16 6.71
C ALA A 114 -12.23 -0.85 6.04
N LYS A 115 -13.14 -0.92 5.06
CA LYS A 115 -13.73 0.28 4.44
C LYS A 115 -14.48 1.17 5.43
N LYS A 116 -15.24 0.57 6.37
CA LYS A 116 -15.94 1.33 7.42
C LYS A 116 -14.96 1.99 8.38
N LEU A 117 -13.91 1.28 8.78
CA LEU A 117 -12.86 1.78 9.68
C LEU A 117 -12.10 2.97 9.05
N VAL A 118 -11.65 2.84 7.80
CA VAL A 118 -11.01 3.95 7.08
C VAL A 118 -11.95 5.15 6.95
N SER A 119 -13.23 4.91 6.66
CA SER A 119 -14.22 6.00 6.64
C SER A 119 -14.45 6.64 8.01
N SER A 120 -14.35 5.88 9.12
CA SER A 120 -14.46 6.45 10.46
C SER A 120 -13.24 7.29 10.83
N PHE A 121 -12.04 6.90 10.41
CA PHE A 121 -10.83 7.71 10.61
C PHE A 121 -10.91 9.04 9.89
N ILE A 122 -11.29 9.02 8.60
CA ILE A 122 -11.45 10.26 7.82
C ILE A 122 -12.49 11.18 8.45
N ARG A 123 -13.57 10.62 9.01
CA ARG A 123 -14.62 11.40 9.69
C ARG A 123 -14.22 11.90 11.08
N ALA A 124 -13.23 11.29 11.72
CA ALA A 124 -12.83 11.64 13.08
C ALA A 124 -12.03 12.95 13.15
N GLU A 125 -11.45 13.39 12.04
CA GLU A 125 -10.68 14.65 11.91
C GLU A 125 -9.66 14.84 13.05
N GLU A 126 -10.04 15.56 14.12
CA GLU A 126 -9.19 15.83 15.29
C GLU A 126 -8.96 14.60 16.19
N GLU A 127 -9.94 13.70 16.31
CA GLU A 127 -9.87 12.49 17.17
C GLU A 127 -9.30 11.27 16.41
N VAL A 128 -8.68 11.49 15.25
CA VAL A 128 -8.21 10.39 14.39
C VAL A 128 -7.12 9.56 15.08
N GLU A 129 -6.23 10.19 15.84
CA GLU A 129 -5.15 9.54 16.57
C GLU A 129 -5.68 8.57 17.64
N GLU A 130 -6.59 9.04 18.49
CA GLU A 130 -7.21 8.22 19.54
C GLU A 130 -7.97 7.02 18.93
N LYS A 131 -8.67 7.22 17.80
CA LYS A 131 -9.35 6.12 17.13
C LYS A 131 -8.41 5.10 16.50
N ILE A 132 -7.26 5.54 15.99
CA ILE A 132 -6.25 4.62 15.46
C ILE A 132 -5.68 3.78 16.62
N GLU A 133 -5.38 4.39 17.76
CA GLU A 133 -4.90 3.67 18.96
C GLU A 133 -5.96 2.68 19.48
N GLU A 134 -7.22 3.09 19.60
CA GLU A 134 -8.31 2.19 19.99
C GLU A 134 -8.48 1.01 19.01
N ALA A 135 -8.39 1.27 17.71
CA ALA A 135 -8.49 0.23 16.69
C ALA A 135 -7.28 -0.73 16.76
N ALA A 136 -6.11 -0.21 17.11
CA ALA A 136 -4.91 -1.01 17.35
C ALA A 136 -5.09 -1.92 18.58
N GLU A 137 -5.67 -1.40 19.67
CA GLU A 137 -5.98 -2.17 20.88
C GLU A 137 -6.99 -3.29 20.63
N LYS A 138 -7.99 -3.04 19.79
CA LYS A 138 -8.99 -4.04 19.39
C LYS A 138 -8.44 -5.05 18.37
N GLY A 139 -7.25 -4.82 17.80
CA GLY A 139 -6.67 -5.67 16.75
C GLY A 139 -7.37 -5.55 15.40
N GLU A 140 -8.03 -4.43 15.13
CA GLU A 140 -8.77 -4.18 13.89
C GLU A 140 -7.89 -3.57 12.78
N LEU A 141 -6.74 -3.00 13.17
CA LEU A 141 -5.71 -2.53 12.22
C LEU A 141 -5.03 -3.73 11.57
N THR A 142 -5.42 -4.01 10.33
CA THR A 142 -4.86 -5.10 9.52
C THR A 142 -4.25 -4.54 8.24
N GLU A 143 -3.41 -5.32 7.57
CA GLU A 143 -2.86 -4.97 6.24
C GLU A 143 -3.97 -4.59 5.24
N LEU A 144 -5.17 -5.18 5.37
CA LEU A 144 -6.32 -4.85 4.54
C LEU A 144 -6.77 -3.39 4.69
N VAL A 145 -6.62 -2.80 5.89
CA VAL A 145 -6.89 -1.37 6.14
C VAL A 145 -5.92 -0.50 5.34
N LEU A 146 -4.63 -0.83 5.37
CA LEU A 146 -3.60 -0.14 4.56
C LEU A 146 -3.92 -0.24 3.07
N MET A 147 -4.32 -1.42 2.59
CA MET A 147 -4.70 -1.63 1.19
C MET A 147 -5.92 -0.79 0.79
N VAL A 148 -6.89 -0.61 1.68
CA VAL A 148 -8.06 0.26 1.44
C VAL A 148 -7.66 1.72 1.39
N ILE A 149 -6.79 2.18 2.29
CA ILE A 149 -6.25 3.56 2.26
C ILE A 149 -5.47 3.78 0.97
N TRP A 150 -4.60 2.84 0.60
CA TRP A 150 -3.80 2.89 -0.62
C TRP A 150 -4.66 2.97 -1.89
N ASN A 151 -5.73 2.18 -1.99
CA ASN A 151 -6.66 2.30 -3.11
C ASN A 151 -7.35 3.67 -3.19
N ARG A 152 -7.70 4.29 -2.05
CA ARG A 152 -8.25 5.66 -2.05
C ARG A 152 -7.19 6.69 -2.45
N LEU A 153 -5.95 6.47 -2.04
CA LEU A 153 -4.82 7.33 -2.35
C LEU A 153 -4.47 7.28 -3.84
N ASP A 154 -4.52 6.09 -4.46
CA ASP A 154 -4.35 5.92 -5.91
C ASP A 154 -5.48 6.59 -6.71
N LEU A 155 -6.72 6.59 -6.22
CA LEU A 155 -7.82 7.36 -6.82
C LEU A 155 -7.55 8.86 -6.72
N ALA A 156 -7.22 9.36 -5.53
CA ALA A 156 -6.94 10.78 -5.31
C ALA A 156 -5.76 11.29 -6.15
N ARG A 157 -4.73 10.46 -6.38
CA ARG A 157 -3.60 10.76 -7.28
C ARG A 157 -4.03 10.95 -8.73
N ARG A 158 -5.03 10.20 -9.19
CA ARG A 158 -5.54 10.27 -10.55
C ARG A 158 -6.46 11.46 -10.76
N ASP A 159 -7.20 11.82 -9.71
CA ASP A 159 -8.09 12.98 -9.70
C ASP A 159 -7.33 14.31 -9.39
N ASP A 160 -6.00 14.26 -9.20
CA ASP A 160 -5.09 15.38 -8.82
C ASP A 160 -5.54 16.13 -7.54
N GLU A 161 -6.11 15.41 -6.58
CA GLU A 161 -6.61 15.96 -5.31
C GLU A 161 -5.49 16.09 -4.27
N LYS A 162 -4.61 17.10 -4.42
CA LYS A 162 -3.40 17.27 -3.61
C LYS A 162 -3.61 17.26 -2.09
N ASP A 163 -4.69 17.86 -1.60
CA ASP A 163 -4.98 17.89 -0.16
C ASP A 163 -5.45 16.53 0.37
N VAL A 164 -6.20 15.77 -0.45
CA VAL A 164 -6.64 14.40 -0.13
C VAL A 164 -5.46 13.44 -0.18
N ILE A 165 -4.55 13.61 -1.14
CA ILE A 165 -3.31 12.83 -1.21
C ILE A 165 -2.50 13.03 0.08
N ARG A 166 -2.32 14.28 0.53
CA ARG A 166 -1.57 14.59 1.76
C ARG A 166 -2.21 13.96 2.99
N SER A 167 -3.52 14.11 3.16
CA SER A 167 -4.23 13.58 4.34
C SER A 167 -4.27 12.05 4.36
N LEU A 168 -4.49 11.41 3.21
CA LEU A 168 -4.44 9.95 3.12
C LEU A 168 -3.03 9.38 3.29
N ASP A 169 -1.98 10.09 2.85
CA ASP A 169 -0.59 9.66 3.07
C ASP A 169 -0.22 9.71 4.55
N LEU A 170 -0.59 10.78 5.26
CA LEU A 170 -0.42 10.89 6.71
C LEU A 170 -1.18 9.76 7.43
N LEU A 171 -2.44 9.51 7.04
CA LEU A 171 -3.24 8.43 7.61
C LEU A 171 -2.60 7.06 7.34
N TYR A 172 -2.12 6.81 6.12
CA TYR A 172 -1.44 5.58 5.75
C TYR A 172 -0.22 5.34 6.64
N ARG A 173 0.67 6.34 6.75
CA ARG A 173 1.87 6.27 7.58
C ARG A 173 1.56 6.05 9.05
N ARG A 174 0.55 6.73 9.57
CA ARG A 174 0.16 6.57 10.97
C ARG A 174 -0.40 5.17 11.25
N VAL A 175 -1.26 4.65 10.38
CA VAL A 175 -1.78 3.28 10.51
C VAL A 175 -0.68 2.23 10.33
N GLU A 176 0.23 2.44 9.37
CA GLU A 176 1.39 1.58 9.13
C GLU A 176 2.28 1.50 10.37
N THR A 177 2.60 2.64 10.99
CA THR A 177 3.42 2.67 12.21
C THR A 177 2.75 1.98 13.40
N GLU A 178 1.43 2.09 13.58
CA GLU A 178 0.75 1.34 14.65
C GLU A 178 0.75 -0.17 14.40
N ILE A 179 0.56 -0.61 13.15
CA ILE A 179 0.66 -2.03 12.80
C ILE A 179 2.08 -2.54 13.12
N LEU A 180 3.11 -1.83 12.66
CA LEU A 180 4.51 -2.19 12.91
C LEU A 180 4.83 -2.19 14.42
N LYS A 181 4.30 -1.25 15.20
CA LYS A 181 4.48 -1.20 16.65
C LYS A 181 3.90 -2.42 17.36
N ARG A 182 2.77 -2.94 16.87
CA ARG A 182 2.13 -4.16 17.39
C ARG A 182 2.88 -5.42 16.99
N GLU A 183 3.30 -5.50 15.73
CA GLU A 183 4.04 -6.64 15.20
C GLU A 183 5.50 -6.70 15.70
N ALA A 184 6.06 -5.58 16.16
CA ALA A 184 7.40 -5.52 16.71
C ALA A 184 7.58 -6.46 17.90
N THR A 185 8.75 -7.09 17.98
CA THR A 185 9.15 -7.92 19.12
C THR A 185 9.23 -7.07 20.40
N PRO A 186 9.04 -7.67 21.59
CA PRO A 186 9.19 -6.96 22.85
C PRO A 186 10.53 -6.21 22.98
N ALA A 187 11.61 -6.79 22.47
CA ALA A 187 12.93 -6.17 22.39
C ALA A 187 12.95 -4.89 21.54
N MET A 188 12.37 -4.93 20.32
CA MET A 188 12.31 -3.76 19.44
C MET A 188 11.37 -2.67 19.98
N ARG A 189 10.26 -3.05 20.64
CA ARG A 189 9.40 -2.08 21.33
C ARG A 189 10.16 -1.37 22.46
N LEU A 190 10.90 -2.12 23.28
CA LEU A 190 11.74 -1.55 24.33
C LEU A 190 12.80 -0.61 23.73
N LEU A 191 13.49 -1.00 22.65
CA LEU A 191 14.46 -0.13 21.98
C LEU A 191 13.82 1.19 21.54
N ASN A 192 12.66 1.13 20.88
CA ASN A 192 11.93 2.30 20.44
C ASN A 192 11.55 3.21 21.62
N ASP A 193 11.05 2.63 22.71
CA ASP A 193 10.70 3.39 23.93
C ASP A 193 11.93 4.05 24.56
N LEU A 194 13.07 3.36 24.59
CA LEU A 194 14.33 3.90 25.10
C LEU A 194 14.84 5.08 24.25
N LEU A 195 14.76 4.98 22.93
CA LEU A 195 15.14 6.06 22.02
C LEU A 195 14.19 7.26 22.13
N ASN A 196 12.89 7.03 22.27
CA ASN A 196 11.88 8.09 22.39
C ASN A 196 11.95 8.86 23.72
N MET A 197 12.60 8.33 24.75
CA MET A 197 12.89 9.08 25.98
C MET A 197 14.02 10.12 25.82
N HIS A 198 14.75 10.13 24.70
CA HIS A 198 15.84 11.09 24.52
C HIS A 198 15.32 12.47 24.15
N ASP A 199 15.40 13.42 25.09
CA ASP A 199 14.98 14.81 24.89
C ASP A 199 15.90 15.63 23.96
N GLY A 200 16.96 15.02 23.40
CA GLY A 200 17.87 15.67 22.44
C GLY A 200 19.09 16.37 23.06
N PHE A 201 19.11 16.62 24.38
CA PHE A 201 20.13 17.48 25.01
C PHE A 201 21.01 16.79 26.06
N ASN A 202 20.48 15.86 26.87
CA ASN A 202 21.19 15.29 28.02
C ASN A 202 21.42 13.78 27.89
N ASP A 203 22.52 13.37 27.25
CA ASP A 203 22.87 11.96 27.09
C ASP A 203 23.08 11.23 28.44
N ASP A 204 23.72 11.88 29.41
CA ASP A 204 24.02 11.26 30.72
C ASP A 204 22.76 11.00 31.57
N GLU A 205 21.79 11.92 31.50
CA GLU A 205 20.51 11.79 32.20
C GLU A 205 19.66 10.72 31.54
N TRP A 206 19.55 10.78 30.21
CA TRP A 206 18.90 9.77 29.40
C TRP A 206 19.46 8.36 29.65
N MET A 207 20.78 8.19 29.73
CA MET A 207 21.39 6.88 30.02
C MET A 207 21.05 6.35 31.41
N LYS A 208 20.85 7.23 32.42
CA LYS A 208 20.40 6.81 33.76
C LYS A 208 18.94 6.38 33.74
N GLU A 209 18.08 7.10 33.01
CA GLU A 209 16.69 6.73 32.84
C GLU A 209 16.53 5.43 32.05
N CYS A 210 17.31 5.25 30.99
CA CYS A 210 17.38 4.00 30.23
C CYS A 210 17.80 2.84 31.13
N ARG A 211 18.83 3.03 31.96
CA ARG A 211 19.27 2.01 32.93
C ARG A 211 18.13 1.61 33.87
N LYS A 212 17.41 2.60 34.42
CA LYS A 212 16.28 2.36 35.32
C LYS A 212 15.17 1.60 34.61
N ARG A 213 14.74 2.03 33.42
CA ARG A 213 13.72 1.34 32.63
C ARG A 213 14.11 -0.08 32.26
N MET A 214 15.37 -0.30 31.87
CA MET A 214 15.90 -1.65 31.58
C MET A 214 15.84 -2.55 32.82
N ILE A 215 16.23 -2.05 34.00
CA ILE A 215 16.10 -2.79 35.27
C ILE A 215 14.63 -3.06 35.59
N ASP A 216 13.72 -2.13 35.36
CA ASP A 216 12.30 -2.33 35.66
C ASP A 216 11.63 -3.32 34.67
N THR A 217 12.14 -3.43 33.45
CA THR A 217 11.52 -4.21 32.35
C THR A 217 12.12 -5.60 32.18
N PHE A 218 13.44 -5.76 32.35
CA PHE A 218 14.06 -7.07 32.20
C PHE A 218 13.64 -8.01 33.34
N PRO A 219 13.37 -9.29 33.08
CA PRO A 219 13.22 -10.26 34.16
C PRO A 219 14.56 -10.53 34.83
N ARG A 220 14.54 -10.88 36.12
CA ARG A 220 15.74 -11.36 36.82
C ARG A 220 16.11 -12.74 36.29
N GLU A 221 17.33 -12.87 35.77
CA GLU A 221 17.84 -14.11 35.17
C GLU A 221 18.35 -15.14 36.19
N ASP A 222 17.84 -15.11 37.42
CA ASP A 222 18.17 -16.12 38.43
C ASP A 222 17.54 -17.47 38.03
N PRO A 223 18.25 -18.63 38.11
CA PRO A 223 17.72 -19.92 37.69
C PRO A 223 16.37 -20.28 38.31
N PHE A 224 16.10 -19.77 39.53
CA PHE A 224 14.82 -19.96 40.20
C PHE A 224 13.73 -19.02 39.67
N SER A 225 14.08 -17.81 39.24
CA SER A 225 13.14 -16.84 38.65
C SER A 225 12.74 -17.20 37.21
N ILE A 226 13.60 -17.90 36.47
CA ILE A 226 13.30 -18.41 35.11
C ILE A 226 12.35 -19.62 35.16
N LEU A 227 12.47 -20.46 36.20
CA LEU A 227 11.73 -21.71 36.30
C LEU A 227 10.43 -21.59 37.13
N ALA A 228 10.38 -20.66 38.10
CA ALA A 228 9.24 -20.53 39.00
C ALA A 228 8.22 -19.50 38.49
N PRO A 229 6.91 -19.81 38.52
CA PRO A 229 5.86 -18.83 38.23
C PRO A 229 5.90 -17.62 39.19
N PRO A 230 5.41 -16.44 38.76
CA PRO A 230 5.31 -15.27 39.63
C PRO A 230 4.43 -15.57 40.86
N GLY A 231 4.95 -15.30 42.07
CA GLY A 231 4.28 -15.56 43.35
C GLY A 231 4.50 -16.95 43.93
N PHE A 232 5.40 -17.74 43.34
CA PHE A 232 5.76 -19.07 43.83
C PHE A 232 6.63 -18.99 45.11
N ASP A 233 6.09 -19.46 46.23
CA ASP A 233 6.82 -19.59 47.49
C ASP A 233 7.69 -20.87 47.47
N ILE A 234 9.00 -20.66 47.33
CA ILE A 234 10.01 -21.73 47.25
C ILE A 234 10.00 -22.59 48.51
N ASP A 235 9.69 -22.01 49.66
CA ASP A 235 9.79 -22.67 50.97
C ASP A 235 8.58 -23.57 51.29
N GLN A 236 7.45 -23.37 50.60
CA GLN A 236 6.20 -24.10 50.86
C GLN A 236 5.83 -25.12 49.77
N HIS A 237 6.51 -25.13 48.63
CA HIS A 237 6.11 -25.99 47.52
C HIS A 237 6.65 -27.43 47.68
N ALA A 238 5.81 -28.41 47.32
CA ALA A 238 6.22 -29.80 47.13
C ALA A 238 5.74 -30.28 45.75
N GLY A 239 6.68 -30.49 44.81
CA GLY A 239 6.39 -31.08 43.50
C GLY A 239 7.38 -30.65 42.41
N PRO A 240 7.27 -31.15 41.17
CA PRO A 240 8.06 -30.67 40.05
C PRO A 240 7.59 -29.28 39.61
N VAL A 241 8.50 -28.30 39.59
CA VAL A 241 8.23 -26.95 39.05
C VAL A 241 8.12 -27.04 37.52
N ARG A 242 7.00 -26.56 36.96
CA ARG A 242 6.84 -26.40 35.51
C ARG A 242 7.09 -24.94 35.15
N PRO A 243 7.91 -24.66 34.13
CA PRO A 243 8.09 -23.29 33.65
C PRO A 243 6.75 -22.74 33.12
N PRO A 244 6.49 -21.43 33.26
CA PRO A 244 5.35 -20.77 32.63
C PRO A 244 5.43 -20.96 31.11
N LEU A 245 4.40 -21.57 30.51
CA LEU A 245 4.37 -21.87 29.07
C LEU A 245 4.07 -20.65 28.18
N GLU A 246 3.77 -19.48 28.77
CA GLU A 246 3.15 -18.32 28.08
C GLU A 246 3.90 -16.99 28.26
N ALA A 247 5.05 -16.96 28.93
CA ALA A 247 5.80 -15.71 29.08
C ALA A 247 6.84 -15.57 27.96
N ASP A 248 6.46 -14.89 26.88
CA ASP A 248 7.36 -14.55 25.76
C ASP A 248 8.55 -13.67 26.22
N ASP A 249 8.46 -13.07 27.41
CA ASP A 249 9.46 -12.13 27.94
C ASP A 249 10.51 -12.78 28.86
N ILE A 250 10.51 -14.10 29.08
CA ILE A 250 11.42 -14.77 30.04
C ILE A 250 12.90 -14.48 29.77
N LEU A 251 13.27 -14.30 28.50
CA LEU A 251 14.64 -14.02 28.06
C LEU A 251 14.80 -12.65 27.39
N LEU A 252 13.94 -11.69 27.73
CA LEU A 252 13.88 -10.38 27.07
C LEU A 252 15.24 -9.68 26.96
N ARG A 253 16.12 -9.76 27.97
CA ARG A 253 17.46 -9.16 27.89
C ARG A 253 18.34 -9.83 26.83
N VAL A 254 18.29 -11.16 26.73
CA VAL A 254 19.05 -11.94 25.74
C VAL A 254 18.50 -11.66 24.34
N ASP A 255 17.18 -11.64 24.19
CA ASP A 255 16.52 -11.33 22.92
C ASP A 255 16.81 -9.88 22.50
N PHE A 256 16.78 -8.93 23.44
CA PHE A 256 17.20 -7.54 23.21
C PHE A 256 18.63 -7.45 22.69
N VAL A 257 19.61 -8.06 23.38
CA VAL A 257 21.00 -8.02 22.94
C VAL A 257 21.17 -8.66 21.56
N ARG A 258 20.54 -9.81 21.31
CA ARG A 258 20.64 -10.52 20.02
C ARG A 258 20.02 -9.74 18.87
N GLU A 259 18.81 -9.23 19.05
CA GLU A 259 18.07 -8.54 17.99
C GLU A 259 18.65 -7.14 17.71
N VAL A 260 19.06 -6.41 18.75
CA VAL A 260 19.70 -5.10 18.58
C VAL A 260 21.07 -5.23 17.93
N ASP A 261 21.87 -6.26 18.28
CA ASP A 261 23.14 -6.52 17.60
C ASP A 261 22.93 -6.88 16.13
N ALA A 262 21.94 -7.73 15.81
CA ALA A 262 21.58 -8.05 14.42
C ALA A 262 21.17 -6.79 13.64
N LEU A 263 20.32 -5.93 14.21
CA LEU A 263 19.92 -4.66 13.61
C LEU A 263 21.13 -3.75 13.35
N LEU A 264 22.06 -3.63 14.30
CA LEU A 264 23.28 -2.85 14.12
C LEU A 264 24.16 -3.40 13.00
N GLN A 265 24.23 -4.72 12.84
CA GLN A 265 24.97 -5.34 11.74
C GLN A 265 24.33 -5.02 10.38
N GLU A 266 23.01 -5.08 10.26
CA GLU A 266 22.27 -4.73 9.03
C GLU A 266 22.49 -3.24 8.66
N VAL A 267 22.32 -2.34 9.63
CA VAL A 267 22.49 -0.89 9.40
C VAL A 267 23.93 -0.54 9.01
N ARG A 268 24.93 -1.22 9.58
CA ARG A 268 26.34 -1.02 9.21
C ARG A 268 26.64 -1.54 7.81
N GLN A 269 26.02 -2.63 7.38
CA GLN A 269 26.15 -3.14 6.02
C GLN A 269 25.61 -2.13 5.01
N GLU A 270 24.40 -1.59 5.22
CA GLU A 270 23.82 -0.56 4.36
C GLU A 270 24.70 0.71 4.28
N GLN A 271 25.29 1.13 5.41
CA GLN A 271 26.21 2.28 5.41
C GLN A 271 27.51 2.03 4.63
N SER A 272 27.99 0.79 4.58
CA SER A 272 29.19 0.47 3.82
C SER A 272 28.94 0.52 2.30
N GLU A 273 27.69 0.34 1.88
CA GLU A 273 27.26 0.44 0.48
C GLU A 273 26.99 1.89 0.04
N GLU A 274 26.58 2.76 0.98
CA GLU A 274 26.42 4.21 0.74
C GLU A 274 27.78 4.89 0.50
N GLN A 275 28.10 5.22 -0.75
CA GLN A 275 29.32 5.98 -1.10
C GLN A 275 29.33 7.35 -0.41
N ILE A 276 30.48 7.69 0.21
CA ILE A 276 30.70 9.01 0.81
C ILE A 276 30.71 10.05 -0.32
N VAL A 277 29.67 10.88 -0.38
CA VAL A 277 29.61 12.00 -1.32
C VAL A 277 30.49 13.14 -0.79
N GLU A 278 31.70 13.25 -1.34
CA GLU A 278 32.59 14.38 -1.06
C GLU A 278 32.22 15.57 -1.97
N GLY A 279 31.47 16.52 -1.41
CA GLY A 279 31.11 17.76 -2.10
C GLY A 279 30.73 18.88 -1.13
N PHE A 280 30.94 20.12 -1.55
CA PHE A 280 30.47 21.32 -0.84
C PHE A 280 29.15 21.85 -1.40
N ASP A 281 28.56 21.14 -2.36
CA ASP A 281 27.26 21.48 -2.92
C ASP A 281 26.17 21.33 -1.86
N PRO A 282 25.08 22.12 -1.91
CA PRO A 282 24.01 22.07 -0.91
C PRO A 282 23.42 20.66 -0.76
N GLU A 283 23.33 19.89 -1.85
CA GLU A 283 22.89 18.49 -1.84
C GLU A 283 23.89 17.57 -1.13
N SER A 284 25.19 17.80 -1.30
CA SER A 284 26.25 17.05 -0.63
C SER A 284 26.36 17.39 0.85
N VAL A 285 26.11 18.65 1.23
CA VAL A 285 26.04 19.05 2.64
C VAL A 285 24.82 18.41 3.32
N ALA A 286 23.67 18.38 2.65
CA ALA A 286 22.46 17.75 3.16
C ALA A 286 22.66 16.23 3.36
N SER A 287 23.27 15.53 2.39
CA SER A 287 23.57 14.10 2.53
C SER A 287 24.55 13.82 3.66
N LYS A 288 25.60 14.65 3.81
CA LYS A 288 26.56 14.56 4.91
C LYS A 288 25.92 14.77 6.28
N LEU A 289 25.03 15.77 6.42
CA LEU A 289 24.30 16.00 7.67
C LEU A 289 23.39 14.82 8.00
N LYS A 290 22.68 14.27 7.00
CA LYS A 290 21.86 13.07 7.16
C LYS A 290 22.70 11.87 7.60
N GLN A 291 23.88 11.69 7.04
CA GLN A 291 24.81 10.62 7.43
C GLN A 291 25.32 10.81 8.86
N GLN A 292 25.64 12.04 9.27
CA GLN A 292 26.03 12.35 10.64
C GLN A 292 24.91 12.06 11.65
N GLU A 293 23.67 12.39 11.31
CA GLU A 293 22.51 12.08 12.14
C GLU A 293 22.32 10.56 12.29
N LYS A 294 22.36 9.82 11.17
CA LYS A 294 22.35 8.35 11.19
C LYS A 294 23.45 7.78 12.09
N GLN A 295 24.69 8.28 11.96
CA GLN A 295 25.81 7.85 12.79
C GLN A 295 25.56 8.14 14.27
N ARG A 296 25.05 9.32 14.63
CA ARG A 296 24.71 9.63 16.04
C ARG A 296 23.69 8.65 16.60
N THR A 297 22.67 8.32 15.83
CA THR A 297 21.65 7.33 16.25
C THR A 297 22.27 5.95 16.45
N ILE A 298 23.19 5.52 15.58
CA ILE A 298 23.91 4.25 15.75
C ILE A 298 24.71 4.22 17.05
N HIS A 299 25.48 5.27 17.34
CA HIS A 299 26.25 5.33 18.60
C HIS A 299 25.34 5.30 19.83
N LYS A 300 24.14 5.91 19.76
CA LYS A 300 23.13 5.81 20.83
C LYS A 300 22.65 4.38 21.02
N VAL A 301 22.35 3.66 19.94
CA VAL A 301 21.92 2.26 19.99
C VAL A 301 23.04 1.35 20.52
N GLU A 302 24.29 1.59 20.13
CA GLU A 302 25.47 0.89 20.67
C GLU A 302 25.61 1.12 22.18
N ALA A 303 25.44 2.36 22.65
CA ALA A 303 25.47 2.67 24.07
C ALA A 303 24.37 1.94 24.86
N LEU A 304 23.17 1.81 24.29
CA LEU A 304 22.08 1.03 24.88
C LEU A 304 22.40 -0.47 24.90
N LEU A 305 23.03 -1.00 23.87
CA LEU A 305 23.48 -2.39 23.82
C LEU A 305 24.53 -2.68 24.90
N ASP A 306 25.54 -1.84 25.01
CA ASP A 306 26.57 -1.93 26.05
C ASP A 306 25.99 -1.81 27.46
N LEU A 307 24.98 -0.95 27.63
CA LEU A 307 24.23 -0.81 28.87
C LEU A 307 23.49 -2.10 29.24
N ALA A 308 22.82 -2.75 28.28
CA ALA A 308 22.11 -4.00 28.50
C ALA A 308 23.06 -5.16 28.85
N ILE A 309 24.24 -5.21 28.22
CA ILE A 309 25.28 -6.22 28.51
C ILE A 309 25.88 -6.01 29.90
N SER A 310 26.16 -4.76 30.26
CA SER A 310 26.82 -4.39 31.54
C SER A 310 25.86 -4.21 32.72
N LEU A 311 24.55 -4.43 32.50
CA LEU A 311 23.52 -4.24 33.49
C LEU A 311 23.72 -5.15 34.71
N LYS A 312 23.59 -4.58 35.91
CA LYS A 312 23.63 -5.31 37.19
C LYS A 312 22.39 -4.97 38.00
N TRP A 313 21.85 -6.00 38.64
CA TRP A 313 20.69 -5.97 39.52
C TRP A 313 21.06 -5.59 40.96
#